data_AF-A0A2M6ZZ49-F1
#
_entry.id   AF-A0A2M6ZZ49-F1
#
_cell.length_a   1.000
_cell.length_b   1.000
_cell.length_c   1.000
_cell.angle_alpha   90.00
_cell.angle_beta   90.00
_cell.angle_gamma   90.00
#
_symmetry.space_group_name_H-M   'P 1'
#
loop_
_entity.id
_entity.type
_entity.pdbx_description
1 polymer ?
#
loop_
_entity_poly.entity_id
_entity_poly.type
_entity_poly.pdbx_seq_one_letter_code
_entity_poly.pdbx_strand_id
1 'polypeptide(L)'
;MGNRHRELALNMLDEAREYIEGVNSIQASEKLYKASEEAIKALAEHFGFPEYRDAEEKGRWTAILLFSAVRRLSERFPQVLDWWDHAWFLHVEGFHEARLGMEEVEVRCQYIEKLIALSPKS
;
A
#
# COMPACT_ATOMS: atom_id res chain seq x y z
N MET A 1 11.51 15.95 -8.21
CA MET A 1 10.82 14.97 -9.07
C MET A 1 10.87 13.65 -8.32
N GLY A 2 9.73 13.11 -7.90
CA GLY A 2 9.65 11.91 -7.06
C GLY A 2 8.34 11.79 -6.26
N ASN A 3 7.19 12.18 -6.85
CA ASN A 3 5.90 12.22 -6.13
C ASN A 3 4.76 11.50 -6.85
N ARG A 4 5.01 10.87 -8.02
CA ARG A 4 3.94 10.21 -8.78
C ARG A 4 3.31 9.07 -8.00
N HIS A 5 4.13 8.22 -7.38
CA HIS A 5 3.66 7.09 -6.59
C HIS A 5 2.83 7.54 -5.38
N ARG A 6 3.27 8.59 -4.69
CA ARG A 6 2.51 9.11 -3.55
C ARG A 6 1.18 9.75 -3.96
N GLU A 7 1.12 10.47 -5.08
CA GLU A 7 -0.13 10.99 -5.63
C GLU A 7 -1.10 9.85 -6.00
N LEU A 8 -0.60 8.79 -6.65
CA LEU A 8 -1.39 7.60 -6.94
C LEU A 8 -1.90 6.92 -5.66
N ALA A 9 -1.07 6.85 -4.62
CA ALA A 9 -1.47 6.29 -3.33
C ALA A 9 -2.62 7.07 -2.68
N LEU A 10 -2.58 8.41 -2.73
CA LEU A 10 -3.67 9.26 -2.23
C LEU A 10 -4.95 9.06 -3.05
N ASN A 11 -4.87 9.05 -4.37
CA ASN A 11 -6.04 8.85 -5.23
C ASN A 11 -6.70 7.49 -4.95
N MET A 12 -5.89 6.43 -4.79
CA MET A 12 -6.40 5.10 -4.45
C MET A 12 -7.02 5.05 -3.05
N LEU A 13 -6.49 5.82 -2.09
CA LEU A 13 -7.10 5.94 -0.76
C LEU A 13 -8.45 6.66 -0.82
N ASP A 14 -8.56 7.73 -1.61
CA ASP A 14 -9.83 8.44 -1.78
C ASP A 14 -10.87 7.56 -2.48
N GLU A 15 -10.49 6.83 -3.54
CA GLU A 15 -11.36 5.81 -4.15
C GLU A 15 -11.76 4.71 -3.14
N ALA A 16 -10.84 4.27 -2.28
CA ALA A 16 -11.16 3.28 -1.24
C ALA A 16 -12.24 3.79 -0.28
N ARG A 17 -12.18 5.07 0.09
CA ARG A 17 -13.19 5.72 0.96
C ARG A 17 -14.55 5.77 0.30
N GLU A 18 -14.61 6.08 -1.00
CA GLU A 18 -15.86 6.03 -1.77
C GLU A 18 -16.47 4.61 -1.76
N TYR A 19 -15.66 3.56 -1.88
CA TYR A 19 -16.15 2.18 -1.80
C TYR A 19 -16.57 1.77 -0.39
N ILE A 20 -15.94 2.31 0.65
CA ILE A 20 -16.38 2.12 2.03
C ILE A 20 -17.76 2.73 2.23
N GLU A 21 -17.96 3.98 1.80
CA GLU A 21 -19.27 4.67 1.86
C GLU A 21 -20.34 3.96 1.01
N GLY A 22 -19.95 3.46 -0.17
CA GLY A 22 -20.79 2.67 -1.07
C GLY A 22 -21.00 1.21 -0.64
N VAL A 23 -20.47 0.82 0.52
CA VAL A 23 -20.60 -0.52 1.14
C VAL A 23 -20.08 -1.66 0.25
N ASN A 24 -18.95 -1.46 -0.44
CA ASN A 24 -18.29 -2.47 -1.27
C ASN A 24 -16.92 -2.88 -0.68
N SER A 25 -16.93 -3.88 0.21
CA SER A 25 -15.73 -4.31 0.94
C SER A 25 -14.63 -4.88 0.02
N ILE A 26 -15.01 -5.55 -1.07
CA ILE A 26 -14.07 -6.14 -2.04
C ILE A 26 -13.28 -5.03 -2.73
N GLN A 27 -13.98 -4.02 -3.26
CA GLN A 27 -13.32 -2.91 -3.96
C GLN A 27 -12.56 -2.00 -3.00
N ALA A 28 -13.09 -1.73 -1.81
CA ALA A 28 -12.36 -1.02 -0.77
C ALA A 28 -11.04 -1.73 -0.41
N SER A 29 -11.08 -3.06 -0.22
CA SER A 29 -9.88 -3.86 0.07
C SER A 29 -8.83 -3.79 -1.06
N GLU A 30 -9.28 -3.89 -2.32
CA GLU A 30 -8.39 -3.78 -3.48
C GLU A 30 -7.70 -2.41 -3.53
N LYS A 31 -8.45 -1.34 -3.31
CA LYS A 31 -7.94 0.04 -3.38
C LYS A 31 -7.00 0.38 -2.23
N LEU A 32 -7.31 -0.05 -1.01
CA LEU A 32 -6.42 0.08 0.14
C LEU A 32 -5.08 -0.66 -0.07
N TYR A 33 -5.11 -1.87 -0.65
CA TYR A 33 -3.88 -2.57 -1.00
C TYR A 33 -3.08 -1.83 -2.08
N LYS A 34 -3.71 -1.39 -3.18
CA LYS A 34 -3.04 -0.62 -4.24
C LYS A 34 -2.43 0.69 -3.71
N ALA A 35 -3.13 1.38 -2.82
CA ALA A 35 -2.62 2.58 -2.16
C ALA A 35 -1.35 2.25 -1.34
N SER A 36 -1.34 1.11 -0.67
CA SER A 36 -0.17 0.61 0.07
C SER A 36 1.01 0.27 -0.85
N GLU A 37 0.75 -0.40 -1.98
CA GLU A 37 1.79 -0.70 -2.98
C GLU A 37 2.46 0.60 -3.45
N GLU A 38 1.66 1.60 -3.84
CA GLU A 38 2.18 2.88 -4.31
C GLU A 38 2.94 3.64 -3.21
N ALA A 39 2.50 3.56 -1.95
CA ALA A 39 3.25 4.14 -0.83
C ALA A 39 4.63 3.48 -0.64
N ILE A 40 4.73 2.15 -0.75
CA ILE A 40 6.01 1.42 -0.68
C ILE A 40 6.91 1.80 -1.85
N LYS A 41 6.36 1.94 -3.06
CA LYS A 41 7.11 2.37 -4.25
C LYS A 41 7.69 3.77 -4.07
N ALA A 42 6.89 4.71 -3.55
CA ALA A 42 7.33 6.08 -3.26
C ALA A 42 8.47 6.11 -2.22
N LEU A 43 8.34 5.31 -1.16
CA LEU A 43 9.37 5.20 -0.12
C LEU A 43 10.66 4.56 -0.67
N ALA A 44 10.54 3.51 -1.49
CA ALA A 44 11.68 2.86 -2.13
C ALA A 44 12.42 3.80 -3.08
N GLU A 45 11.69 4.59 -3.88
CA GLU A 45 12.25 5.65 -4.74
C GLU A 45 13.01 6.67 -3.89
N HIS A 46 12.38 7.20 -2.84
CA HIS A 46 12.92 8.24 -1.98
C HIS A 46 14.23 7.85 -1.29
N PHE A 47 14.29 6.62 -0.76
CA PHE A 47 15.48 6.11 -0.10
C PHE A 47 16.50 5.47 -1.06
N GLY A 48 16.24 5.49 -2.38
CA GLY A 48 17.16 4.99 -3.40
C GLY A 48 17.39 3.48 -3.30
N PHE A 49 16.35 2.72 -2.96
CA PHE A 49 16.43 1.28 -2.78
C PHE A 49 16.62 0.53 -4.10
N PRO A 50 17.41 -0.56 -4.12
CA PRO A 50 17.65 -1.34 -5.34
C PRO A 50 16.35 -1.93 -5.91
N GLU A 51 15.37 -2.25 -5.06
CA GLU A 51 14.06 -2.77 -5.46
C GLU A 51 13.34 -1.86 -6.46
N TYR A 52 13.51 -0.53 -6.33
CA TYR A 52 12.94 0.44 -7.27
C TYR A 52 13.60 0.33 -8.65
N ARG A 53 14.94 0.30 -8.69
CA ARG A 53 15.69 0.15 -9.95
C ARG A 53 15.42 -1.19 -10.63
N ASP A 54 15.39 -2.27 -9.85
CA ASP A 54 15.01 -3.60 -10.31
C ASP A 54 13.62 -3.61 -10.96
N ALA A 55 12.66 -2.89 -10.38
CA ALA A 55 11.32 -2.78 -10.93
C ALA A 55 11.29 -1.98 -12.24
N GLU A 56 12.10 -0.90 -12.34
CA GLU A 56 12.27 -0.14 -13.58
C GLU A 56 12.89 -0.99 -14.69
N GLU A 57 13.95 -1.74 -14.40
CA GLU A 57 14.61 -2.64 -15.35
C GLU A 57 13.68 -3.77 -15.82
N LYS A 58 12.86 -4.32 -14.91
CA LYS A 58 11.86 -5.36 -15.22
C LYS A 58 10.58 -4.79 -15.85
N GLY A 59 10.41 -3.47 -15.86
CA GLY A 59 9.20 -2.78 -16.30
C GLY A 59 7.96 -3.04 -15.42
N ARG A 60 8.12 -3.65 -14.25
CA ARG A 60 7.03 -3.96 -13.31
C ARG A 60 7.51 -4.20 -11.89
N TRP A 61 6.64 -3.86 -10.94
CA TRP A 61 6.76 -4.32 -9.56
C TRP A 61 6.19 -5.74 -9.40
N THR A 62 6.80 -6.52 -8.51
CA THR A 62 6.31 -7.84 -8.10
C THR A 62 6.10 -7.87 -6.59
N ALA A 63 5.28 -8.79 -6.09
CA ALA A 63 5.13 -9.00 -4.65
C ALA A 63 6.49 -9.21 -3.96
N ILE A 64 7.40 -9.96 -4.59
CA ILE A 64 8.76 -10.19 -4.05
C ILE A 64 9.52 -8.87 -3.85
N LEU A 65 9.46 -7.95 -4.84
CA LEU A 65 10.10 -6.65 -4.73
C LEU A 65 9.45 -5.78 -3.64
N LEU A 66 8.12 -5.82 -3.52
CA LEU A 66 7.39 -5.10 -2.47
C LEU A 66 7.77 -5.60 -1.07
N PHE A 67 7.74 -6.91 -0.83
CA PHE A 67 8.14 -7.49 0.45
C PHE A 67 9.61 -7.22 0.78
N SER A 68 10.50 -7.23 -0.23
CA SER A 68 11.92 -6.86 -0.03
C SER A 68 12.05 -5.39 0.39
N ALA A 69 11.32 -4.48 -0.26
CA ALA A 69 11.32 -3.07 0.08
C ALA A 69 10.73 -2.83 1.49
N VAL A 70 9.64 -3.51 1.85
CA VAL A 70 9.03 -3.49 3.20
C VAL A 70 10.03 -3.93 4.25
N ARG A 71 10.72 -5.05 4.04
CA ARG A 71 11.78 -5.56 4.95
C ARG A 71 12.89 -4.53 5.13
N ARG A 72 13.27 -3.82 4.06
CA ARG A 72 14.30 -2.78 4.12
C ARG A 72 13.80 -1.52 4.84
N LEU A 73 12.55 -1.10 4.60
CA LEU A 73 11.93 0.03 5.31
C LEU A 73 11.82 -0.24 6.81
N SER A 74 11.53 -1.47 7.20
CA SER A 74 11.35 -1.83 8.61
C SER A 74 12.62 -1.79 9.45
N GLU A 75 13.80 -1.80 8.81
CA GLU A 75 15.08 -1.54 9.49
C GLU A 75 15.12 -0.11 10.09
N ARG A 76 14.39 0.84 9.51
CA ARG A 76 14.28 2.23 9.98
C ARG A 76 12.93 2.55 10.62
N PHE A 77 11.86 1.93 10.13
CA PHE A 77 10.49 2.16 10.56
C PHE A 77 9.84 0.79 10.87
N PRO A 78 10.13 0.18 12.03
CA PRO A 78 9.70 -1.19 12.35
C PRO A 78 8.20 -1.44 12.17
N GLN A 79 7.38 -0.42 12.40
CA GLN A 79 5.92 -0.47 12.24
C GLN A 79 5.45 -0.69 10.79
N VAL A 80 6.31 -0.49 9.79
CA VAL A 80 5.98 -0.72 8.36
C VAL A 80 5.67 -2.20 8.09
N LEU A 81 6.27 -3.14 8.83
CA LEU A 81 5.93 -4.55 8.71
C LEU A 81 4.46 -4.81 9.05
N ASP A 82 4.02 -4.32 10.22
CA ASP A 82 2.65 -4.46 10.69
C ASP A 82 1.64 -3.79 9.74
N TRP A 83 1.95 -2.58 9.26
CA TRP A 83 1.08 -1.88 8.31
C TRP A 83 0.98 -2.61 6.97
N TRP A 84 2.09 -3.19 6.50
CA TRP A 84 2.09 -4.00 5.29
C TRP A 84 1.34 -5.32 5.47
N ASP A 85 1.44 -5.96 6.63
CA ASP A 85 0.69 -7.18 6.92
C ASP A 85 -0.83 -6.92 6.88
N HIS A 86 -1.28 -5.77 7.39
CA HIS A 86 -2.67 -5.33 7.21
C HIS A 86 -3.05 -5.11 5.74
N ALA A 87 -2.17 -4.51 4.93
CA ALA A 87 -2.40 -4.33 3.51
C ALA A 87 -2.46 -5.67 2.75
N TRP A 88 -1.56 -6.60 3.05
CA TRP A 88 -1.52 -7.94 2.46
C TRP A 88 -2.74 -8.77 2.88
N PHE A 89 -3.19 -8.63 4.12
CA PHE A 89 -4.43 -9.25 4.59
C PHE A 89 -5.64 -8.72 3.82
N LEU A 90 -5.75 -7.41 3.57
CA LEU A 90 -6.80 -6.84 2.72
C LEU A 90 -6.74 -7.39 1.29
N HIS A 91 -5.54 -7.55 0.73
CA HIS A 91 -5.34 -8.11 -0.60
C HIS A 91 -5.84 -9.55 -0.71
N VAL A 92 -5.42 -10.42 0.21
CA VAL A 92 -5.76 -11.84 0.17
C VAL A 92 -7.20 -12.06 0.64
N GLU A 93 -7.49 -11.70 1.89
CA GLU A 93 -8.76 -12.02 2.54
C GLU A 93 -9.90 -11.15 2.02
N GLY A 94 -9.62 -9.87 1.70
CA GLY A 94 -10.64 -8.92 1.27
C GLY A 94 -10.91 -8.98 -0.22
N PHE A 95 -9.88 -8.84 -1.05
CA PHE A 95 -10.04 -8.75 -2.50
C PHE A 95 -10.13 -10.12 -3.17
N HIS A 96 -9.15 -11.01 -2.95
CA HIS A 96 -9.11 -12.30 -3.64
C HIS A 96 -10.14 -13.30 -3.11
N GLU A 97 -10.33 -13.32 -1.80
CA GLU A 97 -11.14 -14.34 -1.14
C GLU A 97 -12.52 -13.84 -0.70
N ALA A 98 -12.76 -12.52 -0.77
CA ALA A 98 -14.03 -11.87 -0.44
C ALA A 98 -14.60 -12.26 0.94
N ARG A 99 -13.72 -12.46 1.94
CA ARG A 99 -14.06 -12.89 3.29
C ARG A 99 -14.29 -11.76 4.28
N LEU A 100 -13.86 -10.54 3.96
CA LEU A 100 -13.92 -9.41 4.89
C LEU A 100 -15.23 -8.62 4.79
N GLY A 101 -15.84 -8.39 5.95
CA GLY A 101 -16.92 -7.42 6.12
C GLY A 101 -16.40 -5.98 6.14
N MET A 102 -17.32 -5.00 6.05
CA MET A 102 -16.94 -3.58 6.00
C MET A 102 -16.19 -3.13 7.26
N GLU A 103 -16.65 -3.52 8.45
CA GLU A 103 -16.01 -3.17 9.72
C GLU A 103 -14.54 -3.63 9.77
N GLU A 104 -14.24 -4.81 9.24
CA GLU A 104 -12.88 -5.36 9.17
C GLU A 104 -11.98 -4.61 8.18
N VAL A 105 -12.57 -4.06 7.12
CA VAL A 105 -11.86 -3.22 6.14
C VAL A 105 -11.59 -1.83 6.74
N GLU A 106 -12.60 -1.20 7.32
CA GLU A 106 -12.52 0.14 7.91
C GLU A 106 -11.47 0.22 9.01
N VAL A 107 -11.45 -0.74 9.95
CA VAL A 107 -10.48 -0.74 11.06
C VAL A 107 -9.03 -0.82 10.56
N ARG A 108 -8.80 -1.37 9.36
CA ARG A 108 -7.47 -1.49 8.75
C ARG A 108 -7.07 -0.26 7.94
N CYS A 109 -8.01 0.58 7.54
CA CYS A 109 -7.74 1.80 6.75
C CYS A 109 -6.69 2.69 7.41
N GLN A 110 -6.75 2.85 8.75
CA GLN A 110 -5.80 3.66 9.51
C GLN A 110 -4.32 3.27 9.32
N TYR A 111 -4.03 1.99 9.07
CA TYR A 111 -2.65 1.53 8.87
C TYR A 111 -2.13 1.93 7.50
N ILE A 112 -3.02 1.93 6.50
CA ILE A 112 -2.72 2.36 5.14
C ILE A 112 -2.50 3.88 5.10
N GLU A 113 -3.34 4.63 5.81
CA GLU A 113 -3.17 6.08 5.98
C GLU A 113 -1.81 6.44 6.62
N LYS A 114 -1.42 5.70 7.68
CA LYS A 114 -0.12 5.87 8.33
C LYS A 114 1.04 5.54 7.39
N LEU A 115 0.92 4.49 6.58
CA LEU A 115 1.93 4.12 5.58
C LEU A 115 2.07 5.20 4.50
N ILE A 116 0.97 5.73 3.97
CA ILE A 116 0.99 6.82 2.98
C ILE A 116 1.56 8.10 3.61
N ALA A 117 1.21 8.41 4.85
CA ALA A 117 1.72 9.59 5.56
C ALA A 117 3.24 9.56 5.76
N LEU A 118 3.85 8.37 5.82
CA LEU A 118 5.30 8.19 5.88
C LEU A 118 6.00 8.56 4.57
N SER A 119 5.30 8.44 3.43
CA SER A 119 5.88 8.78 2.11
C SER A 119 6.15 10.28 1.97
N PRO A 120 7.27 10.68 1.35
CA PRO A 120 7.75 12.06 1.32
C PRO A 120 6.75 13.00 0.63
N LYS A 121 6.55 14.19 1.20
CA LYS A 121 5.74 15.25 0.58
C LYS A 121 6.51 15.94 -0.55
N SER A 122 5.76 16.54 -1.48
CA SER A 122 6.29 17.34 -2.60
C SER A 122 7.01 18.59 -2.12
#